data_AF-A0A3N5UBK6-F1
#
_entry.id   AF-A0A3N5UBK6-F1
#
_cell.length_a   1.000
_cell.length_b   1.000
_cell.length_c   1.000
_cell.angle_alpha   90.00
_cell.angle_beta   90.00
_cell.angle_gamma   90.00
#
_symmetry.space_group_name_H-M   'P 1'
#
loop_
_entity.id
_entity.type
_entity.pdbx_description
1 polymer ?
#
loop_
_entity_poly.entity_id
_entity_poly.type
_entity_poly.pdbx_seq_one_letter_code
_entity_poly.pdbx_strand_id
1 'polypeptide(L)' 'VSKEGVLLIDARRFRTQERNRQDAVDRLVQWIRRAAEKPKKRIKTRPTLRSRERRLEGKHQRSETKRLRKPVA' A
#
# COMPACT_ATOMS: atom_id res chain seq x y z
N VAL A 1 1.24 11.50 -22.38
CA VAL A 1 -0.16 11.06 -22.62
C VAL A 1 -0.94 12.30 -22.99
N SER A 2 -1.64 12.31 -24.12
CA SER A 2 -2.48 13.43 -24.52
C SER A 2 -3.70 13.57 -23.59
N LYS A 3 -4.40 14.71 -23.66
CA LYS A 3 -5.64 14.90 -22.90
C LYS A 3 -6.75 13.90 -23.30
N GLU A 4 -6.69 13.33 -24.51
CA GLU A 4 -7.60 12.26 -24.93
C GLU A 4 -7.13 10.85 -24.54
N GLY A 5 -6.06 10.73 -23.74
CA GLY A 5 -5.55 9.42 -23.31
C GLY A 5 -4.66 8.71 -24.35
N VAL A 6 -4.22 9.41 -25.40
CA VAL A 6 -3.33 8.82 -26.40
C VAL A 6 -1.89 8.80 -25.89
N LEU A 7 -1.28 7.61 -25.91
CA LEU A 7 0.12 7.42 -25.54
C LEU A 7 1.00 7.52 -26.80
N LEU A 8 1.71 8.64 -26.93
CA LEU A 8 2.71 8.83 -27.99
C LEU A 8 4.07 8.32 -27.51
N ILE A 9 4.67 7.36 -28.22
CA ILE A 9 6.02 6.85 -27.95
C ILE A 9 6.94 7.32 -29.06
N ASP A 10 7.91 8.15 -28.69
CA ASP A 10 8.95 8.62 -29.60
C ASP A 10 10.23 7.80 -29.40
N ALA A 11 10.68 7.13 -30.47
CA ALA A 11 11.87 6.28 -30.47
C ALA A 11 12.90 6.79 -31.51
N ARG A 12 13.92 7.50 -31.02
CA ARG A 12 15.02 8.07 -31.81
C ARG A 12 16.40 7.64 -31.30
N ARG A 13 16.48 6.49 -30.62
CA ARG A 13 17.67 6.05 -29.88
C ARG A 13 18.72 5.39 -30.77
N PHE A 14 18.30 4.76 -31.86
CA PHE A 14 19.16 4.00 -32.75
C PHE A 14 19.19 4.63 -34.14
N ARG A 15 20.25 4.31 -34.89
CA ARG A 15 20.42 4.77 -36.27
C ARG A 15 19.42 4.13 -37.25
N THR A 16 18.99 2.90 -37.00
CA THR A 16 18.07 2.17 -37.89
C THR A 16 16.62 2.27 -37.40
N GLN A 17 15.69 2.42 -38.35
CA GLN A 17 14.26 2.50 -38.05
C GLN A 17 13.75 1.22 -37.38
N GLU A 18 14.23 0.05 -37.81
CA GLU A 18 13.82 -1.24 -37.26
C GLU A 18 14.15 -1.37 -35.77
N ARG A 19 15.36 -0.97 -35.36
CA ARG A 19 15.73 -0.95 -33.93
C ARG A 19 14.91 0.05 -33.13
N ASN A 20 14.61 1.22 -33.71
CA ASN A 20 13.73 2.20 -33.07
C ASN A 20 12.30 1.66 -32.91
N ARG A 21 11.79 0.94 -33.92
CA ARG A 21 10.47 0.30 -33.86
C ARG A 21 10.43 -0.77 -32.77
N GLN A 22 11.46 -1.61 -32.68
CA GLN A 22 11.54 -2.64 -31.65
C GLN A 22 11.60 -2.01 -30.25
N ASP A 23 12.44 -0.99 -30.04
CA ASP A 23 12.54 -0.27 -28.76
C ASP A 23 11.21 0.39 -28.35
N ALA A 24 10.47 0.98 -29.29
CA ALA A 24 9.14 1.53 -29.01
C ALA A 24 8.16 0.45 -28.53
N VAL A 25 8.16 -0.71 -29.20
CA VAL A 25 7.30 -1.85 -28.84
C VAL A 25 7.69 -2.41 -27.47
N ASP A 26 8.98 -2.59 -27.20
CA ASP A 26 9.45 -3.14 -25.93
C ASP A 26 9.09 -2.23 -24.75
N ARG A 27 9.19 -0.90 -24.92
CA ARG A 27 8.76 0.07 -23.91
C ARG A 27 7.25 0.04 -23.68
N LEU A 28 6.46 -0.05 -24.75
CA LEU A 28 5.01 -0.18 -24.64
C LEU A 28 4.64 -1.43 -23.84
N VAL A 29 5.25 -2.58 -24.19
CA VAL A 29 5.03 -3.85 -23.48
C VAL A 29 5.43 -3.73 -22.02
N GLN A 30 6.55 -3.08 -21.70
CA GLN A 30 6.97 -2.88 -20.32
C GLN A 30 5.96 -2.05 -19.52
N TRP A 31 5.42 -0.98 -20.09
CA TRP A 31 4.41 -0.16 -19.42
C TRP A 31 3.10 -0.91 -19.21
N ILE A 32 2.64 -1.68 -20.22
CA ILE A 32 1.45 -2.52 -20.08
C ILE A 32 1.66 -3.56 -18.97
N ARG A 33 2.82 -4.23 -18.93
CA ARG A 33 3.13 -5.20 -17.87
C ARG A 33 3.12 -4.58 -16.48
N ARG A 34 3.70 -3.40 -16.31
CA ARG A 34 3.67 -2.67 -15.03
C ARG A 34 2.26 -2.23 -14.65
N ALA A 35 1.47 -1.74 -15.60
CA ALA A 35 0.09 -1.34 -15.35
C ALA A 35 -0.83 -2.53 -15.04
N ALA A 36 -0.53 -3.71 -15.60
CA ALA A 36 -1.25 -4.95 -15.34
C ALA A 36 -0.89 -5.57 -13.97
N GLU A 37 0.17 -5.12 -13.31
CA GLU A 37 0.56 -5.60 -12.00
C GLU A 37 -0.44 -5.13 -10.94
N LYS A 38 -1.26 -6.06 -10.44
CA LYS A 38 -2.25 -5.75 -9.42
C LYS A 38 -1.55 -5.47 -8.08
N PRO A 39 -1.85 -4.37 -7.40
CA PRO A 39 -1.30 -4.12 -6.07
C PRO A 39 -1.72 -5.22 -5.10
N LYS A 40 -0.77 -5.69 -4.28
CA LYS A 40 -1.05 -6.71 -3.27
C LYS A 40 -2.15 -6.22 -2.35
N LYS A 41 -3.21 -7.02 -2.21
CA LYS A 41 -4.33 -6.68 -1.32
C LYS A 41 -3.81 -6.47 0.09
N ARG A 42 -4.05 -5.28 0.66
CA ARG A 42 -3.79 -5.03 2.07
C ARG A 42 -4.76 -5.86 2.92
N ILE A 43 -4.21 -6.72 3.76
CA ILE A 43 -4.97 -7.44 4.79
C ILE A 43 -4.90 -6.58 6.06
N LYS A 44 -6.07 -6.23 6.62
CA LYS A 44 -6.11 -5.47 7.88
C LYS A 44 -5.45 -6.30 8.98
N THR A 45 -4.51 -5.70 9.70
CA THR A 45 -3.88 -6.35 10.85
C THR A 45 -4.82 -6.34 12.05
N ARG A 46 -4.77 -7.40 12.87
CA ARG A 46 -5.43 -7.42 14.18
C ARG A 46 -4.58 -6.60 15.17
N PRO A 47 -5.17 -6.02 16.23
CA PRO A 47 -4.38 -5.42 17.31
C PRO A 47 -3.36 -6.41 17.88
N THR A 48 -2.19 -5.91 18.26
CA THR A 48 -1.10 -6.74 18.80
C THR A 48 -1.48 -7.34 20.16
N LEU A 49 -0.87 -8.47 20.52
CA LEU A 49 -1.09 -9.11 21.83
C LEU A 49 -0.79 -8.14 22.98
N ARG A 50 0.35 -7.45 22.91
CA ARG A 50 0.75 -6.40 23.87
C ARG A 50 -0.28 -5.29 24.01
N SER A 51 -0.95 -4.89 22.91
CA SER A 51 -2.03 -3.89 22.97
C SER A 51 -3.26 -4.43 23.70
N ARG A 52 -3.60 -5.71 23.50
CA ARG A 52 -4.72 -6.36 24.21
C ARG A 52 -4.42 -6.51 25.70
N GLU A 53 -3.20 -6.90 26.07
CA GLU A 53 -2.72 -7.04 27.45
C GLU A 53 -2.77 -5.70 28.19
N ARG A 54 -2.14 -4.65 27.65
CA ARG A 54 -2.17 -3.29 28.24
C ARG A 54 -3.59 -2.78 28.47
N ARG A 55 -4.50 -3.06 27.54
CA ARG A 55 -5.92 -2.67 27.67
C ARG A 55 -6.58 -3.40 28.85
N LEU A 56 -6.30 -4.70 29.03
CA LEU A 56 -6.83 -5.48 30.14
C LEU A 56 -6.24 -5.00 31.47
N GLU A 57 -4.93 -4.80 31.53
CA GLU A 57 -4.24 -4.27 32.71
C GLU A 57 -4.78 -2.90 33.11
N GLY A 58 -4.91 -1.97 32.16
CA GLY A 58 -5.52 -0.66 32.40
C GLY A 58 -7.02 -0.73 32.75
N LYS A 59 -7.72 -1.82 32.43
CA LYS A 59 -9.08 -2.08 32.93
C LYS A 59 -9.05 -2.53 34.39
N HIS A 60 -8.14 -3.43 34.76
CA HIS A 60 -7.94 -3.88 36.13
C HIS A 60 -7.51 -2.75 37.07
N GLN A 61 -6.50 -1.96 36.70
CA GLN A 61 -6.05 -0.82 37.51
C GLN A 61 -7.19 0.17 37.79
N ARG A 62 -8.05 0.43 36.79
CA ARG A 62 -9.22 1.29 36.95
C ARG A 62 -10.29 0.68 37.85
N SER A 63 -10.52 -0.64 37.80
CA SER A 63 -11.48 -1.28 38.72
C SER A 63 -10.99 -1.26 40.16
N GLU A 64 -9.71 -1.51 40.39
CA GLU A 64 -9.09 -1.43 41.72
C GLU A 64 -9.20 -0.01 42.30
N THR A 65 -8.82 0.99 41.49
CA THR A 65 -8.96 2.41 41.88
C THR A 65 -10.41 2.77 42.23
N LYS A 66 -11.39 2.26 41.46
CA LYS A 66 -12.82 2.49 41.76
C LYS A 66 -13.27 1.77 43.03
N ARG A 67 -12.75 0.58 43.33
CA ARG A 67 -13.07 -0.15 44.57
C ARG A 67 -12.59 0.60 45.79
N LEU A 68 -11.37 1.12 45.75
CA LEU A 68 -10.76 1.90 46.84
C LEU A 68 -11.45 3.24 47.11
N ARG A 69 -12.20 3.78 46.14
CA ARG A 69 -12.98 5.02 46.33
C ARG A 69 -14.30 4.82 47.06
N LYS A 70 -14.75 3.58 47.27
CA LYS A 70 -15.98 3.35 48.04
C LYS A 70 -15.73 3.81 49.49
N PRO A 71 -16.64 4.59 50.09
CA PRO A 71 -16.52 4.96 51.49
C PRO A 71 -16.45 3.68 52.33
N VAL A 72 -15.48 3.63 53.25
CA VAL A 72 -15.42 2.61 54.29
C VAL A 72 -16.64 2.84 55.17
N ALA A 73 -17.51 1.83 55.27
CA ALA A 73 -18.62 1.83 56.21
C ALA A 73 -18.11 1.65 57.65
#